data_AF-A0A950MVC1-F1
#
_entry.id   AF-A0A950MVC1-F1
#
_cell.length_a   1.000
_cell.length_b   1.000
_cell.length_c   1.000
_cell.angle_alpha   90.00
_cell.angle_beta   90.00
_cell.angle_gamma   90.00
#
_symmetry.space_group_name_H-M   'P 1'
#
loop_
_entity.id
_entity.type
_entity.pdbx_description
1 polymer ?
#
loop_
_entity_poly.entity_id
_entity_poly.type
_entity_poly.pdbx_seq_one_letter_code
_entity_poly.pdbx_strand_id
1 'polypeptide(L)' 'MQSNGFRRYVIIGNGFAGTTAAEQLRKADAACSITLFTDEPYTLYNRIALPPLLRKQVTQQKVIIRDEAWHEKNNIKL' A
#
# COMPACT_ATOMS: atom_id res chain seq x y z
N MET A 1 4.44 -23.48 22.69
CA MET A 1 5.11 -22.89 21.50
C MET A 1 4.05 -22.75 20.42
N GLN A 2 3.65 -21.52 20.08
CA GLN A 2 2.68 -21.32 18.99
C GLN A 2 3.34 -21.79 17.69
N SER A 3 2.66 -22.65 16.94
CA SER A 3 3.03 -22.98 15.57
C SER A 3 3.12 -21.68 14.79
N ASN A 4 4.32 -21.26 14.38
CA ASN A 4 4.47 -20.10 13.50
C ASN A 4 4.08 -20.55 12.08
N GLY A 5 2.80 -20.85 11.90
CA GLY A 5 2.22 -21.18 10.62
C GLY A 5 2.25 -19.93 9.75
N PHE A 6 2.65 -20.10 8.49
CA PHE A 6 2.63 -19.04 7.50
C PHE A 6 1.26 -18.36 7.46
N ARG A 7 1.20 -17.06 7.77
CA ARG A 7 -0.03 -16.28 7.78
C ARG A 7 -0.23 -15.57 6.45
N ARG A 8 -1.48 -15.54 5.98
CA ARG A 8 -1.91 -14.76 4.80
C ARG A 8 -2.92 -13.72 5.23
N TYR A 9 -2.63 -12.47 4.95
CA TYR A 9 -3.50 -11.33 5.20
C TYR A 9 -4.06 -10.81 3.88
N VAL A 10 -5.37 -10.61 3.86
CA VAL A 10 -6.09 -9.98 2.76
C VAL A 10 -6.69 -8.69 3.28
N ILE A 11 -6.40 -7.58 2.61
CA ILE A 11 -6.86 -6.25 2.98
C ILE A 11 -7.69 -5.71 1.82
N ILE A 12 -8.91 -5.28 2.09
CA ILE A 12 -9.78 -4.66 1.09
C ILE A 12 -9.62 -3.14 1.19
N GLY A 13 -9.05 -2.55 0.14
CA GLY A 13 -8.76 -1.13 0.00
C GLY A 13 -7.25 -0.81 0.04
N ASN A 14 -6.76 -0.11 -0.99
CA ASN A 14 -5.39 0.43 -1.07
C ASN A 14 -5.31 1.92 -0.66
N GLY A 15 -6.27 2.36 0.16
CA GLY A 15 -6.23 3.69 0.76
C GLY A 15 -5.22 3.76 1.92
N PHE A 16 -5.13 4.95 2.53
CA PHE A 16 -4.17 5.21 3.61
C PHE A 16 -4.25 4.18 4.74
N ALA A 17 -5.46 3.78 5.14
CA ALA A 17 -5.67 2.79 6.19
C ALA A 17 -5.17 1.39 5.79
N GLY A 18 -5.52 0.93 4.58
CA GLY A 18 -5.15 -0.40 4.10
C GLY A 18 -3.64 -0.56 3.89
N THR A 19 -3.00 0.44 3.26
CA THR A 19 -1.55 0.45 3.09
C THR A 19 -0.82 0.54 4.44
N THR A 20 -1.35 1.31 5.39
CA THR A 20 -0.77 1.39 6.75
C THR A 20 -0.92 0.06 7.49
N ALA A 21 -2.07 -0.61 7.39
CA ALA A 21 -2.26 -1.93 7.97
C ALA A 21 -1.27 -2.94 7.38
N ALA A 22 -1.08 -2.95 6.07
CA ALA A 22 -0.09 -3.79 5.39
C ALA A 22 1.34 -3.51 5.91
N GLU A 23 1.70 -2.24 6.07
CA GLU A 23 3.01 -1.83 6.60
C GLU A 23 3.23 -2.36 8.03
N GLN A 24 2.22 -2.25 8.91
CA GLN A 24 2.34 -2.74 10.28
C GLN A 24 2.38 -4.27 10.35
N LEU A 25 1.59 -4.96 9.53
CA LEU A 25 1.62 -6.42 9.44
C LEU A 25 2.98 -6.93 8.98
N ARG A 26 3.60 -6.29 7.97
CA ARG A 26 4.94 -6.66 7.51
C ARG A 26 6.00 -6.46 8.61
N LYS A 27 5.89 -5.41 9.42
CA LYS A 27 6.79 -5.17 10.56
C LYS A 27 6.62 -6.21 11.66
N ALA A 28 5.39 -6.62 11.95
CA ALA A 28 5.08 -7.58 13.01
C ALA A 28 5.36 -9.04 12.59
N ASP A 29 5.20 -9.36 11.31
CA ASP A 29 5.34 -10.70 10.75
C ASP A 29 6.06 -10.63 9.39
N ALA A 30 7.39 -10.68 9.41
CA ALA A 30 8.21 -10.57 8.21
C ALA A 30 8.01 -11.75 7.23
N ALA A 31 7.46 -12.88 7.68
CA ALA A 31 7.27 -14.07 6.85
C ALA A 31 5.85 -14.16 6.24
N CYS A 32 4.91 -13.30 6.65
CA CYS A 32 3.55 -13.35 6.16
C CYS A 32 3.42 -12.96 4.67
N SER A 33 2.33 -13.40 4.05
CA SER A 33 1.88 -12.92 2.74
C SER A 33 0.79 -11.86 2.93
N ILE A 34 0.88 -10.76 2.19
CA ILE A 34 -0.08 -9.66 2.23
C ILE A 34 -0.57 -9.39 0.81
N THR A 35 -1.89 -9.33 0.63
CA THR A 35 -2.54 -8.90 -0.62
C THR A 35 -3.55 -7.80 -0.32
N LEU A 36 -3.40 -6.68 -1.01
CA LEU A 36 -4.37 -5.58 -1.06
C LEU A 36 -5.28 -5.82 -2.26
N PHE A 37 -6.59 -5.78 -2.06
CA PHE A 37 -7.56 -5.76 -3.16
C PHE A 37 -8.18 -4.38 -3.24
N THR A 38 -8.22 -3.80 -4.42
CA THR A 38 -8.77 -2.46 -4.63
C THR A 38 -9.30 -2.35 -6.05
N ASP A 39 -10.34 -1.53 -6.25
CA ASP A 39 -10.85 -1.20 -7.58
C ASP A 39 -10.08 -0.03 -8.22
N GLU A 40 -9.17 0.60 -7.47
CA GLU A 40 -8.31 1.68 -7.96
C GLU A 40 -7.07 1.12 -8.68
N PRO A 41 -6.78 1.56 -9.93
CA PRO A 41 -5.65 1.07 -10.70
C PRO A 41 -4.30 1.69 -10.29
N TYR A 42 -4.25 2.38 -9.14
CA TYR A 42 -3.10 3.16 -8.70
C TYR A 42 -2.65 2.74 -7.31
N THR A 43 -1.34 2.84 -7.05
CA THR A 43 -0.78 2.72 -5.70
C THR A 43 -1.19 3.92 -4.83
N LEU A 44 -0.98 3.86 -3.51
CA LEU A 44 -1.46 4.90 -2.59
C LEU A 44 -0.96 6.30 -3.00
N TYR A 45 -1.90 7.23 -3.16
CA TYR A 45 -1.65 8.60 -3.57
C TYR A 45 -2.39 9.62 -2.70
N ASN A 46 -1.88 10.85 -2.67
CA ASN A 46 -2.47 11.96 -1.94
C ASN A 46 -3.66 12.56 -2.71
N ARG A 47 -4.88 12.19 -2.33
CA ARG A 47 -6.12 12.72 -2.94
C ARG A 47 -6.26 14.24 -2.82
N ILE A 48 -5.76 14.83 -1.73
CA ILE A 48 -5.78 16.28 -1.49
C ILE A 48 -4.89 17.01 -2.51
N ALA A 49 -3.88 16.34 -3.05
CA ALA A 49 -2.99 16.90 -4.07
C ALA A 49 -3.52 16.72 -5.51
N LEU A 50 -4.70 16.11 -5.72
CA LEU A 50 -5.28 16.01 -7.07
C LEU A 50 -5.67 17.38 -7.66
N PRO A 51 -6.32 18.32 -6.94
CA PRO A 51 -6.61 19.63 -7.51
C PRO A 51 -5.36 20.41 -7.98
N PRO A 52 -4.25 20.52 -7.23
CA PRO A 52 -3.04 21.15 -7.75
C PRO A 52 -2.37 20.34 -8.88
N LEU A 53 -2.49 19.01 -8.90
CA LEU A 53 -2.03 18.17 -10.02
C LEU A 53 -2.77 18.52 -11.31
N LEU A 54 -4.11 18.63 -11.26
CA LEU A 54 -4.94 19.02 -12.40
C LEU A 54 -4.61 20.43 -12.90
N ARG A 55 -4.19 21.33 -11.99
CA ARG A 55 -3.69 22.67 -12.32
C ARG A 55 -2.22 22.68 -12.76
N LYS A 56 -1.58 21.53 -12.91
CA LYS A 56 -0.16 21.36 -13.28
C LYS A 56 0.83 22.04 -12.33
N GLN A 57 0.44 22.23 -11.07
CA GLN A 57 1.29 22.84 -10.02
C GLN A 57 2.20 21.81 -9.34
N VAL A 58 1.83 20.54 -9.42
CA VAL A 58 2.63 19.39 -8.95
C VAL A 58 2.66 18.32 -10.03
N THR A 59 3.66 17.45 -9.99
CA THR A 59 3.78 16.32 -10.91
C THR A 59 3.10 15.08 -10.33
N GLN A 60 2.70 14.14 -11.18
CA GLN A 60 2.08 12.88 -10.75
C GLN A 60 2.96 12.11 -9.77
N GLN A 61 4.27 12.08 -10.01
CA GLN A 61 5.24 11.42 -9.13
C GLN A 61 5.24 12.02 -7.71
N LYS A 62 4.97 13.33 -7.56
CA LYS A 62 4.88 13.98 -6.24
C LYS A 62 3.57 13.68 -5.50
N VAL A 63 2.58 13.11 -6.18
CA VAL A 63 1.28 12.76 -5.58
C VAL A 63 1.25 11.33 -5.08
N ILE A 64 2.10 10.44 -5.60
CA ILE A 64 2.25 9.06 -5.11
C ILE A 64 2.96 9.06 -3.76
N ILE A 65 2.40 8.35 -2.77
CA ILE A 65 2.92 8.25 -1.40
C ILE A 65 3.70 6.94 -1.21
N ARG A 66 3.16 5.84 -1.74
CA ARG A 66 3.78 4.51 -1.78
C ARG A 66 3.69 4.02 -3.21
N ASP A 67 4.83 3.98 -3.89
CA ASP A 67 4.93 3.55 -5.28
C ASP A 67 5.05 2.02 -5.38
N GLU A 68 5.11 1.51 -6.60
CA GLU A 68 5.27 0.08 -6.87
C GLU A 68 6.55 -0.48 -6.25
N ALA A 69 7.65 0.27 -6.30
CA ALA A 69 8.92 -0.12 -5.68
C ALA A 69 8.79 -0.32 -4.15
N TRP A 70 7.97 0.49 -3.48
CA TRP A 70 7.67 0.27 -2.08
C TRP A 70 6.87 -1.03 -1.85
N HIS A 71 5.91 -1.34 -2.71
CA HIS A 71 5.15 -2.60 -2.63
C HIS A 71 6.06 -3.82 -2.81
N GLU A 72 6.93 -3.79 -3.83
CA GLU A 72 7.92 -4.85 -4.09
C GLU A 72 8.86 -5.04 -2.91
N LYS A 73 9.44 -3.95 -2.38
CA LYS A 73 10.34 -3.98 -1.22
C LYS A 73 9.68 -4.57 0.02
N ASN A 74 8.37 -4.35 0.21
CA ASN A 74 7.63 -4.85 1.35
C ASN A 74 6.92 -6.18 1.08
N ASN A 75 7.10 -6.78 -0.11
CA ASN A 75 6.43 -7.99 -0.53
C ASN A 75 4.90 -7.91 -0.29
N ILE A 76 4.30 -6.82 -0.77
CA ILE A 76 2.86 -6.56 -0.70
C ILE A 76 2.31 -6.63 -2.12
N LYS A 77 1.41 -7.57 -2.36
CA LYS A 77 0.71 -7.68 -3.65
C LYS A 77 -0.44 -6.68 -3.69
N LEU A 78 -0.54 -5.91 -4.77
CA LEU A 78 -1.68 -5.05 -5.11
C LEU A 78 -2.51 -5.70 -6.21
#